data_AF-A0A430AW42-F1
#
_entry.id   AF-A0A430AW42-F1
#
_cell.length_a   1.000
_cell.length_b   1.000
_cell.length_c   1.000
_cell.angle_alpha   90.00
_cell.angle_beta   90.00
_cell.angle_gamma   90.00
#
_symmetry.space_group_name_H-M   'P 1'
#
loop_
_entity.id
_entity.type
_entity.pdbx_description
1 polymer ?
#
loop_
_entity_poly.entity_id
_entity_poly.type
_entity_poly.pdbx_seq_one_letter_code
_entity_poly.pdbx_strand_id
1 'polypeptide(L)'
;MAHFKRVKSFDDLKKQFRELSKKHHPDITGGDDSVIKEINNEYDMLFPIWKTKSKVKTTETASSTRSEFYTQYGWAGSQYNSNLGTKEIAANLRKYVKEVYPTWKFSITCQFYSGGSSISVAAMEAPYEILERDKIKDNCYVDFYDHEEGEDFKAGGINIDIHRMRDREEMPILNDFGYEVLNDVFEQLMSYRYDDSDGMIDYFSTNFYYSFGLGKYDKGFRIVEKTARVKSPKFEVKK
;
A
#
# COMPACT_ATOMS: atom_id res chain seq x y z
N MET A 1 0.85 33.12 0.86
CA MET A 1 1.94 33.06 1.85
C MET A 1 1.40 33.54 3.20
N ALA A 2 0.55 32.72 3.83
CA ALA A 2 0.10 32.91 5.20
C ALA A 2 1.08 32.29 6.20
N HIS A 3 1.70 31.16 5.82
CA HIS A 3 2.46 30.30 6.72
C HIS A 3 3.97 30.52 6.58
N PHE A 4 4.52 30.40 5.35
CA PHE A 4 5.94 30.60 5.07
C PHE A 4 6.35 32.07 5.17
N LYS A 5 7.39 32.39 5.95
CA LYS A 5 7.76 33.77 6.29
C LYS A 5 9.25 34.01 6.15
N ARG A 6 9.60 35.01 5.34
CA ARG A 6 10.98 35.48 5.11
C ARG A 6 11.97 34.38 4.69
N VAL A 7 11.52 33.41 3.89
CA VAL A 7 12.35 32.32 3.34
C VAL A 7 13.63 32.90 2.71
N LYS A 8 14.79 32.34 3.07
CA LYS A 8 16.12 32.86 2.69
C LYS A 8 16.85 32.01 1.64
N SER A 9 16.62 30.69 1.64
CA SER A 9 17.23 29.72 0.73
C SER A 9 16.28 28.55 0.47
N PHE A 10 16.65 27.65 -0.44
CA PHE A 10 15.95 26.39 -0.68
C PHE A 10 15.93 25.49 0.57
N ASP A 11 17.02 25.44 1.35
CA ASP A 11 17.09 24.65 2.57
C ASP A 11 16.32 25.30 3.74
N ASP A 12 16.25 26.63 3.78
CA ASP A 12 15.39 27.38 4.71
C ASP A 12 13.89 27.16 4.38
N LEU A 13 13.53 26.98 3.11
CA LEU A 13 12.18 26.55 2.71
C LEU A 13 11.87 25.14 3.25
N LYS A 14 12.75 24.17 3.00
CA LYS A 14 12.62 22.80 3.53
C LYS A 14 12.52 22.81 5.05
N LYS A 15 13.37 23.59 5.73
CA LYS A 15 13.36 23.73 7.19
C LYS A 15 12.03 24.31 7.70
N GLN A 16 11.57 25.44 7.16
CA GLN A 16 10.30 26.05 7.56
C GLN A 16 9.12 25.09 7.31
N PHE A 17 9.13 24.33 6.22
CA PHE A 17 8.12 23.31 5.96
C PHE A 17 8.11 22.21 7.05
N ARG A 18 9.29 21.68 7.41
CA ARG A 18 9.43 20.67 8.46
C ARG A 18 8.98 21.19 9.83
N GLU A 19 9.30 22.44 10.17
CA GLU A 19 8.88 23.09 11.43
C GLU A 19 7.37 23.40 11.48
N LEU A 20 6.80 23.93 10.39
CA LEU A 20 5.37 24.23 10.28
C LEU A 20 4.53 22.94 10.33
N SER A 21 4.93 21.92 9.57
CA SER A 21 4.20 20.65 9.53
C SER A 21 4.27 19.91 10.86
N LYS A 22 5.42 19.91 11.56
CA LYS A 22 5.53 19.39 12.95
C LYS A 22 4.65 20.13 13.95
N LYS A 23 4.30 21.38 13.72
CA LYS A 23 3.46 22.16 14.63
C LYS A 23 1.96 21.93 14.38
N HIS A 24 1.58 21.62 13.14
CA HIS A 24 0.18 21.64 12.72
C HIS A 24 -0.37 20.26 12.28
N HIS A 25 0.42 19.18 12.32
CA HIS A 25 -0.07 17.85 11.92
C HIS A 25 -1.28 17.38 12.77
N PRO A 26 -2.36 16.83 12.19
CA PRO A 26 -3.54 16.38 12.95
C PRO A 26 -3.23 15.39 14.08
N ASP A 27 -2.18 14.60 13.94
CA ASP A 27 -1.74 13.62 14.95
C ASP A 27 -0.98 14.26 16.13
N ILE A 28 -0.80 15.59 16.13
CA ILE A 28 -0.19 16.37 17.21
C ILE A 28 -1.25 17.23 17.90
N THR A 29 -1.19 17.30 19.23
CA THR A 29 -2.14 18.04 20.07
C THR A 29 -2.26 19.52 19.65
N GLY A 30 -3.39 19.89 19.04
CA GLY A 30 -3.64 21.23 18.53
C GLY A 30 -3.30 21.44 17.04
N GLY A 31 -3.04 20.36 16.30
CA GLY A 31 -2.94 20.36 14.84
C GLY A 31 -4.27 20.52 14.13
N ASP A 32 -4.20 20.78 12.82
CA ASP A 32 -5.35 21.09 11.96
C ASP A 32 -5.06 20.66 10.50
N ASP A 33 -5.94 19.82 9.96
CA ASP A 33 -5.85 19.25 8.61
C ASP A 33 -5.99 20.29 7.48
N SER A 34 -6.80 21.34 7.69
CA SER A 34 -6.92 22.45 6.75
C SER A 34 -5.64 23.28 6.71
N VAL A 35 -5.08 23.59 7.88
CA VAL A 35 -3.80 24.32 7.99
C VAL A 35 -2.65 23.53 7.36
N ILE A 36 -2.63 22.21 7.50
CA ILE A 36 -1.64 21.35 6.84
C ILE A 36 -1.82 21.31 5.32
N LYS A 37 -3.05 21.27 4.82
CA LYS A 37 -3.33 21.37 3.37
C LYS A 37 -2.87 22.71 2.81
N GLU A 38 -3.07 23.81 3.54
CA GLU A 38 -2.52 25.13 3.17
C GLU A 38 -0.99 25.15 3.17
N ILE A 39 -0.32 24.63 4.21
CA ILE A 39 1.15 24.53 4.27
C ILE A 39 1.70 23.70 3.10
N ASN A 40 1.05 22.58 2.78
CA ASN A 40 1.43 21.71 1.66
C ASN A 40 1.29 22.42 0.30
N ASN A 41 0.19 23.15 0.09
CA ASN A 41 -0.03 23.93 -1.13
C ASN A 41 0.96 25.09 -1.26
N GLU A 42 1.25 25.83 -0.18
CA GLU A 42 2.26 26.90 -0.21
C GLU A 42 3.67 26.35 -0.45
N TYR A 43 4.00 25.17 0.09
CA TYR A 43 5.27 24.49 -0.15
C TYR A 43 5.43 24.08 -1.62
N ASP A 44 4.43 23.43 -2.21
CA ASP A 44 4.45 22.99 -3.62
C ASP A 44 4.59 24.17 -4.59
N MET A 45 3.98 25.33 -4.28
CA MET A 45 4.18 26.57 -5.05
C MET A 45 5.59 27.16 -4.89
N LEU A 46 6.15 27.15 -3.67
CA LEU A 46 7.44 27.78 -3.35
C LEU A 46 8.64 26.95 -3.79
N PHE A 47 8.53 25.62 -3.78
CA PHE A 47 9.62 24.69 -4.08
C PHE A 47 10.28 24.90 -5.45
N PRO A 48 9.55 24.94 -6.59
CA PRO A 48 10.18 25.17 -7.91
C PRO A 48 10.82 26.56 -8.02
N ILE A 49 10.20 27.58 -7.39
CA ILE A 49 10.72 28.95 -7.36
C ILE A 49 12.08 28.98 -6.64
N TRP A 50 12.18 28.38 -5.45
CA TRP A 50 13.42 28.37 -4.69
C TRP A 50 14.48 27.42 -5.23
N LYS A 51 14.11 26.25 -5.76
CA LYS A 51 15.01 25.34 -6.47
C LYS A 51 15.71 26.05 -7.64
N THR A 52 14.94 26.80 -8.43
CA THR A 52 15.44 27.62 -9.55
C THR A 52 16.31 28.78 -9.06
N LYS A 53 15.82 29.56 -8.08
CA LYS A 53 16.50 30.75 -7.54
C LYS A 53 17.85 30.42 -6.87
N SER A 54 17.92 29.30 -6.15
CA SER A 54 19.16 28.80 -5.55
C SER A 54 20.01 27.95 -6.51
N LYS A 55 19.60 27.77 -7.77
CA LYS A 55 20.30 27.03 -8.83
C LYS A 55 20.66 25.58 -8.46
N VAL A 56 19.85 24.94 -7.61
CA VAL A 56 20.15 23.61 -7.06
C VAL A 56 19.88 22.52 -8.10
N LYS A 57 20.93 21.83 -8.55
CA LYS A 57 20.81 20.61 -9.36
C LYS A 57 20.49 19.43 -8.46
N THR A 58 19.20 19.10 -8.36
CA THR A 58 18.67 17.98 -7.57
C THR A 58 17.49 17.35 -8.32
N THR A 59 17.31 16.03 -8.18
CA THR A 59 16.13 15.30 -8.69
C THR A 59 14.90 15.50 -7.80
N GLU A 60 15.08 15.96 -6.55
CA GLU A 60 14.00 16.19 -5.58
C GLU A 60 12.84 17.03 -6.15
N THR A 61 11.62 16.65 -5.76
CA THR A 61 10.40 17.41 -5.98
C THR A 61 9.79 17.85 -4.64
N ALA A 62 8.82 18.77 -4.68
CA ALA A 62 8.05 19.13 -3.51
C ALA A 62 7.34 17.90 -2.93
N SER A 63 6.72 17.11 -3.80
CA SER A 63 6.06 15.85 -3.41
C SER A 63 7.03 14.83 -2.81
N SER A 64 8.24 14.63 -3.37
CA SER A 64 9.19 13.65 -2.82
C SER A 64 9.70 14.07 -1.44
N THR A 65 10.11 15.33 -1.28
CA THR A 65 10.63 15.86 0.01
C THR A 65 9.54 15.99 1.09
N ARG A 66 8.28 16.19 0.68
CA ARG A 66 7.10 16.09 1.55
C ARG A 66 6.82 14.65 1.95
N SER A 67 6.85 13.71 1.01
CA SER A 67 6.59 12.29 1.26
C SER A 67 7.65 11.69 2.19
N GLU A 68 8.94 11.95 1.91
CA GLU A 68 10.08 11.65 2.79
C GLU A 68 9.86 12.19 4.21
N PHE A 69 9.52 13.49 4.34
CA PHE A 69 9.25 14.09 5.64
C PHE A 69 8.07 13.46 6.37
N TYR A 70 6.92 13.26 5.71
CA TYR A 70 5.75 12.65 6.36
C TYR A 70 6.01 11.20 6.74
N THR A 71 6.75 10.48 5.90
CA THR A 71 7.22 9.13 6.22
C THR A 71 8.02 9.16 7.52
N GLN A 72 8.95 10.11 7.69
CA GLN A 72 9.80 10.31 8.87
C GLN A 72 9.10 10.66 10.20
N TYR A 73 7.76 10.75 10.23
CA TYR A 73 6.97 10.92 11.46
C TYR A 73 5.77 9.98 11.54
N GLY A 74 5.71 8.99 10.65
CA GLY A 74 4.59 8.05 10.54
C GLY A 74 3.32 8.64 9.93
N TRP A 75 3.41 9.74 9.21
CA TRP A 75 2.28 10.55 8.70
C TRP A 75 2.00 10.32 7.19
N ALA A 76 2.52 9.22 6.61
CA ALA A 76 2.44 8.93 5.18
C ALA A 76 1.40 7.86 4.83
N GLY A 77 0.79 8.02 3.65
CA GLY A 77 -0.27 7.16 3.11
C GLY A 77 -1.52 7.98 2.77
N SER A 78 -2.10 7.80 1.57
CA SER A 78 -3.25 8.60 1.10
C SER A 78 -4.56 8.33 1.84
N GLN A 79 -4.64 7.23 2.60
CA GLN A 79 -5.72 6.89 3.52
C GLN A 79 -5.19 6.62 4.95
N TYR A 80 -3.95 7.03 5.26
CA TYR A 80 -3.41 6.93 6.61
C TYR A 80 -4.20 7.82 7.58
N ASN A 81 -4.42 7.31 8.78
CA ASN A 81 -5.05 8.01 9.90
C ASN A 81 -4.60 7.31 11.19
N SER A 82 -3.96 8.06 12.09
CA SER A 82 -3.47 7.54 13.39
C SER A 82 -4.55 6.90 14.27
N ASN A 83 -5.82 7.24 14.04
CA ASN A 83 -6.97 6.73 14.79
C ASN A 83 -7.50 5.39 14.24
N LEU A 84 -7.08 4.94 13.05
CA LEU A 84 -7.52 3.67 12.46
C LEU A 84 -6.62 2.52 12.92
N GLY A 85 -7.19 1.59 13.70
CA GLY A 85 -6.46 0.39 14.11
C GLY A 85 -6.27 -0.60 12.96
N THR A 86 -5.20 -1.40 13.00
CA THR A 86 -4.85 -2.44 12.01
C THR A 86 -6.01 -3.39 11.67
N LYS A 87 -6.87 -3.68 12.67
CA LYS A 87 -8.08 -4.49 12.53
C LYS A 87 -9.16 -3.83 11.65
N GLU A 88 -9.25 -2.51 11.72
CA GLU A 88 -10.19 -1.68 10.96
C GLU A 88 -9.67 -1.42 9.55
N ILE A 89 -8.36 -1.17 9.39
CA ILE A 89 -7.68 -1.14 8.09
C ILE A 89 -7.92 -2.46 7.34
N ALA A 90 -7.70 -3.60 8.01
CA ALA A 90 -8.01 -4.92 7.46
C ALA A 90 -9.51 -5.15 7.20
N ALA A 91 -10.43 -4.43 7.86
CA ALA A 91 -11.86 -4.47 7.56
C ALA A 91 -12.23 -3.60 6.33
N ASN A 92 -11.64 -2.42 6.22
CA ASN A 92 -11.80 -1.52 5.07
C ASN A 92 -11.28 -2.16 3.78
N LEU A 93 -10.10 -2.79 3.81
CA LEU A 93 -9.58 -3.54 2.65
C LEU A 93 -10.49 -4.73 2.28
N ARG A 94 -11.06 -5.44 3.26
CA ARG A 94 -12.06 -6.51 3.01
C ARG A 94 -13.37 -6.00 2.41
N LYS A 95 -13.76 -4.77 2.71
CA LYS A 95 -14.90 -4.10 2.05
C LYS A 95 -14.53 -3.75 0.61
N TYR A 96 -13.40 -3.08 0.41
CA TYR A 96 -12.89 -2.66 -0.89
C TYR A 96 -12.83 -3.81 -1.91
N VAL A 97 -12.07 -4.87 -1.62
CA VAL A 97 -11.91 -6.00 -2.57
C VAL A 97 -13.22 -6.73 -2.85
N LYS A 98 -14.21 -6.64 -1.97
CA LYS A 98 -15.54 -7.25 -2.15
C LYS A 98 -16.47 -6.38 -2.99
N GLU A 99 -16.24 -5.07 -3.04
CA GLU A 99 -17.01 -4.11 -3.82
C GLU A 99 -16.42 -3.96 -5.24
N VAL A 100 -15.08 -3.90 -5.37
CA VAL A 100 -14.38 -3.77 -6.66
C VAL A 100 -14.19 -5.13 -7.35
N TYR A 101 -13.85 -6.19 -6.60
CA TYR A 101 -13.50 -7.51 -7.14
C TYR A 101 -14.40 -8.66 -6.64
N PRO A 102 -15.74 -8.57 -6.81
CA PRO A 102 -16.71 -9.49 -6.18
C PRO A 102 -16.64 -10.96 -6.64
N THR A 103 -15.91 -11.26 -7.71
CA THR A 103 -15.64 -12.62 -8.23
C THR A 103 -14.31 -13.19 -7.74
N TRP A 104 -13.35 -12.35 -7.37
CA TRP A 104 -12.13 -12.77 -6.68
C TRP A 104 -12.46 -13.26 -5.26
N LYS A 105 -11.49 -13.90 -4.60
CA LYS A 105 -11.58 -14.25 -3.18
C LYS A 105 -10.26 -13.98 -2.50
N PHE A 106 -10.23 -12.94 -1.67
CA PHE A 106 -9.08 -12.61 -0.84
C PHE A 106 -9.28 -13.11 0.59
N SER A 107 -8.24 -13.71 1.17
CA SER A 107 -8.09 -13.91 2.61
C SER A 107 -7.27 -12.74 3.16
N ILE A 108 -7.93 -11.79 3.82
CA ILE A 108 -7.29 -10.68 4.51
C ILE A 108 -7.44 -10.88 6.02
N THR A 109 -6.31 -10.96 6.72
CA THR A 109 -6.23 -11.24 8.17
C THR A 109 -5.21 -10.33 8.84
N CYS A 110 -5.53 -9.81 10.02
CA CYS A 110 -4.60 -9.05 10.84
C CYS A 110 -4.07 -9.88 12.03
N GLN A 111 -2.82 -9.67 12.42
CA GLN A 111 -2.21 -10.25 13.62
C GLN A 111 -1.61 -9.15 14.51
N PHE A 112 -1.42 -9.45 15.80
CA PHE A 112 -0.84 -8.56 16.80
C PHE A 112 0.21 -9.33 17.61
N TYR A 113 1.33 -8.69 17.92
CA TYR A 113 2.47 -9.31 18.61
C TYR A 113 3.23 -8.26 19.42
N SER A 114 4.19 -8.72 20.25
CA SER A 114 5.05 -7.79 21.00
C SER A 114 5.82 -6.89 20.03
N GLY A 115 5.65 -5.57 20.16
CA GLY A 115 6.29 -4.59 19.29
C GLY A 115 5.60 -4.31 17.95
N GLY A 116 4.42 -4.87 17.64
CA GLY A 116 3.75 -4.50 16.39
C GLY A 116 2.46 -5.24 16.04
N SER A 117 2.04 -5.02 14.78
CA SER A 117 0.91 -5.69 14.16
C SER A 117 1.16 -5.88 12.66
N SER A 118 0.47 -6.84 12.06
CA SER A 118 0.60 -7.11 10.63
C SER A 118 -0.75 -7.31 9.93
N ILE A 119 -0.77 -7.13 8.61
CA ILE A 119 -1.88 -7.49 7.72
C ILE A 119 -1.36 -8.44 6.64
N SER A 120 -1.84 -9.68 6.65
CA SER A 120 -1.59 -10.65 5.57
C SER A 120 -2.75 -10.62 4.57
N VAL A 121 -2.42 -10.46 3.29
CA VAL A 121 -3.35 -10.45 2.16
C VAL A 121 -3.00 -11.58 1.20
N ALA A 122 -3.89 -12.54 1.06
CA ALA A 122 -3.72 -13.68 0.16
C ALA A 122 -4.86 -13.73 -0.88
N ALA A 123 -4.55 -13.66 -2.16
CA ALA A 123 -5.51 -13.99 -3.21
C ALA A 123 -5.67 -15.52 -3.28
N MET A 124 -6.88 -16.03 -3.04
CA MET A 124 -7.16 -17.46 -2.97
C MET A 124 -7.80 -18.01 -4.25
N GLU A 125 -8.65 -17.22 -4.91
CA GLU A 125 -9.38 -17.61 -6.12
C GLU A 125 -9.56 -16.42 -7.08
N ALA A 126 -9.32 -16.63 -8.39
CA ALA A 126 -9.45 -15.62 -9.46
C ALA A 126 -10.27 -16.14 -10.67
N PRO A 127 -10.78 -15.23 -11.53
CA PRO A 127 -12.30 -15.74 -12.88
C PRO A 127 -11.87 -16.50 -14.17
N TYR A 128 -10.58 -16.74 -14.33
CA TYR A 128 -9.80 -17.01 -15.58
C TYR A 128 -8.34 -17.29 -15.14
N GLU A 129 -7.44 -17.62 -16.06
CA GLU A 129 -6.00 -17.67 -15.76
C GLU A 129 -5.40 -16.27 -15.53
N ILE A 130 -4.52 -16.14 -14.52
CA ILE A 130 -3.74 -14.92 -14.22
C ILE A 130 -2.22 -15.14 -14.29
N LEU A 131 -1.78 -16.40 -14.42
CA LEU A 131 -0.39 -16.81 -14.31
C LEU A 131 0.24 -17.17 -15.66
N GLU A 132 1.41 -16.59 -15.91
CA GLU A 132 2.32 -16.96 -16.98
C GLU A 132 3.12 -18.20 -16.57
N ARG A 133 2.46 -19.38 -16.63
CA ARG A 133 2.92 -20.63 -15.99
C ARG A 133 4.35 -21.02 -16.33
N ASP A 134 4.78 -20.82 -17.56
CA ASP A 134 6.13 -21.18 -18.02
C ASP A 134 7.22 -20.36 -17.30
N LYS A 135 6.92 -19.12 -16.88
CA LYS A 135 7.85 -18.21 -16.20
C LYS A 135 7.95 -18.45 -14.70
N ILE A 136 7.07 -19.29 -14.11
CA ILE A 136 7.04 -19.54 -12.65
C ILE A 136 8.33 -20.19 -12.17
N LYS A 137 8.90 -21.12 -12.95
CA LYS A 137 10.10 -21.89 -12.55
C LYS A 137 11.35 -21.03 -12.37
N ASP A 138 11.46 -19.94 -13.14
CA ASP A 138 12.69 -19.14 -13.21
C ASP A 138 12.66 -17.89 -12.30
N ASN A 139 11.47 -17.52 -11.78
CA ASN A 139 11.23 -16.19 -11.18
C ASN A 139 10.64 -16.23 -9.76
N CYS A 140 10.62 -17.38 -9.10
CA CYS A 140 10.09 -17.52 -7.74
C CYS A 140 10.94 -18.46 -6.89
N TYR A 141 11.11 -18.09 -5.61
CA TYR A 141 11.14 -19.09 -4.55
C TYR A 141 9.72 -19.69 -4.45
N VAL A 142 9.42 -20.62 -5.35
CA VAL A 142 8.30 -21.53 -5.16
C VAL A 142 8.78 -22.57 -4.17
N ASP A 143 8.12 -22.69 -3.02
CA ASP A 143 8.11 -23.97 -2.30
C ASP A 143 7.30 -24.95 -3.17
N PHE A 144 7.94 -25.45 -4.23
CA PHE A 144 7.55 -26.69 -4.86
C PHE A 144 7.81 -27.77 -3.80
N TYR A 145 6.77 -28.07 -3.02
CA TYR A 145 6.69 -29.36 -2.34
C TYR A 145 6.56 -30.42 -3.44
N ASP A 146 7.72 -30.85 -3.94
CA ASP A 146 7.90 -31.84 -4.97
C ASP A 146 7.57 -33.21 -4.35
N HIS A 147 6.27 -33.48 -4.25
CA HIS A 147 5.75 -34.70 -3.68
C HIS A 147 5.87 -35.83 -4.70
N GLU A 148 6.69 -36.84 -4.36
CA GLU A 148 6.66 -38.15 -5.03
C GLU A 148 5.22 -38.72 -4.99
N GLU A 149 4.86 -39.53 -5.99
CA GLU A 149 3.53 -40.16 -6.10
C GLU A 149 3.27 -41.12 -4.91
N GLY A 150 2.70 -40.63 -3.81
CA GLY A 150 2.40 -41.49 -2.66
C GLY A 150 1.61 -40.89 -1.50
N GLU A 151 1.89 -39.66 -1.06
CA GLU A 151 1.37 -39.14 0.22
C GLU A 151 0.36 -37.97 0.10
N ASP A 152 -0.67 -38.03 0.95
CA ASP A 152 -1.97 -37.35 0.76
C ASP A 152 -2.00 -35.92 1.34
N PHE A 153 -1.05 -35.06 0.93
CA PHE A 153 -0.94 -33.67 1.39
C PHE A 153 -1.95 -32.73 0.69
N LYS A 154 -3.18 -32.70 1.21
CA LYS A 154 -4.36 -32.10 0.57
C LYS A 154 -4.43 -30.56 0.59
N ALA A 155 -3.70 -29.85 -0.29
CA ALA A 155 -4.16 -28.57 -0.86
C ALA A 155 -3.34 -28.02 -2.07
N GLY A 156 -3.25 -28.76 -3.18
CA GLY A 156 -2.56 -28.29 -4.39
C GLY A 156 -3.03 -26.91 -4.90
N GLY A 157 -2.09 -25.99 -5.05
CA GLY A 157 -2.24 -24.63 -5.55
C GLY A 157 -1.00 -23.79 -5.26
N ILE A 158 -0.87 -22.62 -5.87
CA ILE A 158 0.38 -21.85 -5.83
C ILE A 158 0.45 -20.93 -4.62
N ASN A 159 1.64 -20.82 -4.00
CA ASN A 159 2.00 -19.76 -3.08
C ASN A 159 3.16 -18.94 -3.67
N ILE A 160 3.00 -17.61 -3.69
CA ILE A 160 4.00 -16.64 -4.14
C ILE A 160 3.90 -15.46 -3.18
N ASP A 161 5.03 -15.07 -2.58
CA ASP A 161 5.12 -14.01 -1.58
C ASP A 161 5.60 -12.71 -2.25
N ILE A 162 4.64 -11.93 -2.76
CA ILE A 162 4.87 -10.79 -3.66
C ILE A 162 5.27 -9.53 -2.88
N HIS A 163 6.49 -9.54 -2.37
CA HIS A 163 7.10 -8.42 -1.65
C HIS A 163 7.34 -7.16 -2.50
N ARG A 164 7.11 -7.23 -3.83
CA ARG A 164 7.54 -6.21 -4.80
C ARG A 164 6.54 -5.97 -5.94
N MET A 165 5.25 -5.82 -5.63
CA MET A 165 4.21 -5.41 -6.61
C MET A 165 4.47 -4.07 -7.32
N ARG A 166 5.50 -3.29 -6.93
CA ARG A 166 5.77 -1.93 -7.42
C ARG A 166 6.39 -1.84 -8.82
N ASP A 167 6.92 -2.95 -9.34
CA ASP A 167 7.50 -2.99 -10.69
C ASP A 167 6.91 -4.18 -11.46
N ARG A 168 6.51 -3.92 -12.71
CA ARG A 168 5.95 -4.94 -13.59
C ARG A 168 7.01 -5.88 -14.15
N GLU A 169 8.22 -5.38 -14.38
CA GLU A 169 9.33 -6.19 -14.91
C GLU A 169 9.84 -7.17 -13.84
N GLU A 170 9.72 -6.83 -12.55
CA GLU A 170 9.96 -7.77 -11.43
C GLU A 170 8.81 -8.78 -11.20
N MET A 171 7.66 -8.65 -11.87
CA MET A 171 6.51 -9.57 -11.77
C MET A 171 6.17 -10.28 -13.10
N PRO A 172 7.12 -10.99 -13.74
CA PRO A 172 6.92 -11.62 -15.05
C PRO A 172 5.95 -12.82 -15.01
N ILE A 173 5.74 -13.41 -13.83
CA ILE A 173 4.85 -14.54 -13.54
C ILE A 173 3.35 -14.20 -13.66
N LEU A 174 3.00 -12.91 -13.67
CA LEU A 174 1.63 -12.42 -13.80
C LEU A 174 1.38 -11.91 -15.23
N ASN A 175 0.26 -12.34 -15.82
CA ASN A 175 -0.25 -11.68 -17.01
C ASN A 175 -0.80 -10.29 -16.66
N ASP A 176 -1.06 -9.45 -17.67
CA ASP A 176 -1.43 -8.04 -17.45
C ASP A 176 -2.62 -7.90 -16.49
N PHE A 177 -3.67 -8.68 -16.71
CA PHE A 177 -4.88 -8.66 -15.87
C PHE A 177 -4.61 -9.12 -14.44
N GLY A 178 -3.75 -10.13 -14.27
CA GLY A 178 -3.29 -10.61 -12.96
C GLY A 178 -2.53 -9.56 -12.18
N TYR A 179 -1.60 -8.86 -12.86
CA TYR A 179 -0.81 -7.80 -12.26
C TYR A 179 -1.67 -6.60 -11.86
N GLU A 180 -2.47 -6.04 -12.77
CA GLU A 180 -3.25 -4.82 -12.50
C GLU A 180 -4.17 -4.98 -11.28
N VAL A 181 -4.87 -6.11 -11.15
CA VAL A 181 -5.77 -6.35 -10.01
C VAL A 181 -4.99 -6.56 -8.70
N LEU A 182 -3.86 -7.26 -8.74
CA LEU A 182 -3.04 -7.45 -7.54
C LEU A 182 -2.32 -6.15 -7.13
N ASN A 183 -1.95 -5.30 -8.10
CA ASN A 183 -1.35 -4.00 -7.83
C ASN A 183 -2.37 -3.03 -7.23
N ASP A 184 -3.59 -2.93 -7.76
CA ASP A 184 -4.65 -2.10 -7.16
C ASP A 184 -4.93 -2.48 -5.69
N VAL A 185 -5.04 -3.78 -5.39
CA VAL A 185 -5.26 -4.25 -4.00
C VAL A 185 -4.01 -4.03 -3.12
N PHE A 186 -2.80 -4.06 -3.69
CA PHE A 186 -1.55 -3.72 -2.99
C PHE A 186 -1.42 -2.21 -2.72
N GLU A 187 -1.72 -1.35 -3.70
CA GLU A 187 -1.74 0.10 -3.55
C GLU A 187 -2.81 0.53 -2.54
N GLN A 188 -4.01 -0.08 -2.58
CA GLN A 188 -5.03 0.15 -1.56
C GLN A 188 -4.58 -0.30 -0.16
N LEU A 189 -3.81 -1.39 -0.02
CA LEU A 189 -3.20 -1.76 1.27
C LEU A 189 -2.15 -0.71 1.70
N MET A 190 -1.24 -0.33 0.79
CA MET A 190 -0.18 0.65 1.05
C MET A 190 -0.71 2.06 1.32
N SER A 191 -1.91 2.41 0.84
CA SER A 191 -2.55 3.70 1.10
C SER A 191 -2.73 4.00 2.60
N TYR A 192 -2.82 2.96 3.44
CA TYR A 192 -2.94 3.06 4.89
C TYR A 192 -1.60 3.02 5.65
N ARG A 193 -0.45 2.98 4.96
CA ARG A 193 0.86 2.64 5.57
C ARG A 193 1.92 3.71 5.39
N TYR A 194 2.49 4.17 6.52
CA TYR A 194 3.79 4.82 6.58
C TYR A 194 4.93 3.80 6.72
N ASP A 195 6.16 4.21 6.38
CA ASP A 195 7.35 3.35 6.35
C ASP A 195 8.63 4.11 6.74
N ASP A 196 8.72 4.52 8.01
CA ASP A 196 9.87 5.18 8.62
C ASP A 196 10.97 4.16 8.97
N SER A 197 11.39 3.38 7.96
CA SER A 197 12.40 2.35 8.09
C SER A 197 13.76 2.87 7.61
N ASP A 198 14.75 2.90 8.50
CA ASP A 198 16.15 3.24 8.18
C ASP A 198 17.03 1.98 8.29
N GLY A 199 17.28 1.38 7.11
CA GLY A 199 18.13 0.21 6.96
C GLY A 199 19.63 0.44 7.19
N MET A 200 20.09 1.68 7.43
CA MET A 200 21.48 1.93 7.87
C MET A 200 21.68 1.74 9.37
N ILE A 201 20.61 1.78 10.17
CA ILE A 201 20.66 1.72 11.65
C ILE A 201 19.78 0.60 12.24
N ASP A 202 19.31 -0.33 11.40
CA ASP A 202 18.44 -1.47 11.78
C ASP A 202 17.13 -1.03 12.45
N TYR A 203 16.58 0.12 12.03
CA TYR A 203 15.36 0.70 12.59
C TYR A 203 14.17 0.53 11.63
N PHE A 204 13.07 -0.04 12.12
CA PHE A 204 11.85 -0.30 11.34
C PHE A 204 10.62 0.23 12.07
N SER A 205 10.10 1.37 11.61
CA SER A 205 8.90 2.02 12.15
C SER A 205 7.83 2.12 11.06
N THR A 206 6.78 1.30 11.15
CA THR A 206 5.76 1.17 10.09
C THR A 206 4.38 0.96 10.70
N ASN A 207 3.32 1.49 10.06
CA ASN A 207 1.96 1.42 10.65
C ASN A 207 1.52 -0.03 10.94
N PHE A 208 1.88 -0.91 10.01
CA PHE A 208 1.76 -2.36 10.13
C PHE A 208 2.77 -3.01 9.18
N TYR A 209 3.27 -4.16 9.59
CA TYR A 209 3.98 -5.08 8.71
C TYR A 209 2.97 -5.77 7.78
N TYR A 210 3.39 -6.30 6.65
CA TYR A 210 2.48 -6.99 5.73
C TYR A 210 3.12 -8.21 5.09
N SER A 211 2.27 -9.15 4.69
CA SER A 211 2.59 -10.12 3.64
C SER A 211 1.50 -10.06 2.59
N PHE A 212 1.89 -10.16 1.32
CA PHE A 212 0.99 -10.02 0.18
C PHE A 212 1.32 -11.09 -0.84
N GLY A 213 0.34 -11.88 -1.27
CA GLY A 213 0.66 -13.00 -2.14
C GLY A 213 -0.52 -13.78 -2.70
N LEU A 214 -0.19 -14.86 -3.42
CA LEU A 214 -1.16 -15.87 -3.84
C LEU A 214 -1.20 -16.99 -2.80
N GLY A 215 -2.39 -17.51 -2.50
CA GLY A 215 -2.60 -18.67 -1.62
C GLY A 215 -2.06 -18.49 -0.19
N LYS A 216 -1.90 -19.62 0.50
CA LYS A 216 -1.31 -19.76 1.83
C LYS A 216 -0.57 -21.08 1.94
N TYR A 217 0.31 -21.21 2.94
CA TYR A 217 0.99 -22.46 3.29
C TYR A 217 0.03 -23.65 3.50
N ASP A 218 -1.19 -23.41 4.03
CA ASP A 218 -2.22 -24.44 4.23
C ASP A 218 -3.13 -24.65 3.01
N LYS A 219 -3.05 -23.76 2.02
CA LYS A 219 -4.09 -23.60 1.00
C LYS A 219 -3.65 -22.77 -0.20
N GLY A 220 -3.14 -23.42 -1.24
CA GLY A 220 -2.71 -22.75 -2.47
C GLY A 220 -3.81 -22.02 -3.25
N PHE A 221 -3.39 -21.09 -4.11
CA PHE A 221 -4.24 -20.35 -5.05
C PHE A 221 -4.78 -21.23 -6.18
N ARG A 222 -6.03 -20.98 -6.62
CA ARG A 222 -6.71 -21.75 -7.68
C ARG A 222 -7.61 -20.88 -8.56
N ILE A 223 -7.69 -21.18 -9.85
CA ILE A 223 -8.66 -20.55 -10.76
C ILE A 223 -10.06 -21.11 -10.46
N VAL A 224 -11.06 -20.22 -10.37
CA VAL A 224 -12.47 -20.61 -10.18
C VAL A 224 -13.36 -19.67 -11.00
N GLU A 225 -13.86 -20.16 -12.13
CA GLU A 225 -14.79 -19.44 -13.00
C GLU A 225 -16.05 -19.01 -12.22
N LYS A 226 -16.34 -17.71 -12.24
CA LYS A 226 -17.46 -17.10 -11.50
C LYS A 226 -18.08 -15.98 -12.32
N THR A 227 -19.34 -16.15 -12.71
CA THR A 227 -20.14 -15.06 -13.25
C THR A 227 -20.55 -14.10 -12.13
N ALA A 228 -20.30 -12.80 -12.31
CA ALA A 228 -20.72 -11.78 -11.35
C ALA A 228 -22.26 -11.71 -11.30
N ARG A 229 -22.85 -11.98 -10.13
CA ARG A 229 -24.31 -11.84 -9.94
C ARG A 229 -24.68 -10.37 -9.80
N VAL A 230 -25.05 -9.74 -10.91
CA VAL A 230 -25.66 -8.40 -10.91
C VAL A 230 -26.88 -8.40 -9.99
N LYS A 231 -26.86 -7.57 -8.95
CA LYS A 231 -28.05 -7.33 -8.12
C LYS A 231 -29.04 -6.49 -8.91
N SER A 232 -30.14 -7.09 -9.34
CA SER A 232 -31.29 -6.35 -9.88
C SER A 232 -31.72 -5.25 -8.89
N PRO A 233 -32.02 -4.02 -9.34
CA PRO A 233 -32.50 -2.97 -8.46
C PRO A 233 -33.78 -3.41 -7.73
N LYS A 234 -33.84 -3.16 -6.42
CA LYS A 234 -35.10 -3.27 -5.67
C LYS A 234 -36.02 -2.12 -6.05
N PHE A 235 -36.85 -2.32 -7.08
CA PHE A 235 -37.99 -1.45 -7.31
C PHE A 235 -39.05 -1.72 -6.23
N GLU A 236 -39.05 -0.87 -5.21
CA GLU A 236 -40.16 -0.84 -4.24
C GLU A 236 -41.40 -0.27 -4.93
N VAL A 237 -42.27 -1.17 -5.41
CA VAL A 237 -43.62 -0.82 -5.86
C VAL A 237 -44.41 -0.40 -4.62
N LYS A 238 -44.45 0.91 -4.38
CA LYS A 238 -45.39 1.51 -3.42
C LYS A 238 -46.81 1.21 -3.89
N LYS A 239 -47.60 0.60 -3.00
CA LYS A 239 -49.05 0.48 -3.10
C LYS A 239 -49.71 1.71 -2.47
#